data_AF-A0A951MB69-F1
#
_entry.id   AF-A0A951MB69-F1
#
_cell.length_a   1.000
_cell.length_b   1.000
_cell.length_c   1.000
_cell.angle_alpha   90.00
_cell.angle_beta   90.00
_cell.angle_gamma   90.00
#
_symmetry.space_group_name_H-M   'P 1'
#
loop_
_entity.id
_entity.type
_entity.pdbx_description
1 polymer ?
#
loop_
_entity_poly.entity_id
_entity_poly.type
_entity_poly.pdbx_seq_one_letter_code
_entity_poly.pdbx_strand_id
1 'polypeptide(L)' 'MPAETVLDLPATAYFIEHQGDWWIVRIVATNEAVYQGPGPVAVFVSPAPF' A
#
# COMPACT_ATOMS: atom_id res chain seq x y z
N MET A 1 -6.90 15.49 0.31
CA MET A 1 -5.48 15.62 0.70
C MET A 1 -4.85 14.24 0.53
N PRO A 2 -3.63 14.10 0.00
CA PRO A 2 -2.96 12.81 -0.01
C PRO A 2 -2.76 12.34 1.44
N ALA A 3 -3.04 11.07 1.69
CA ALA A 3 -2.82 10.43 2.99
C ALA A 3 -1.61 9.50 2.85
N GLU A 4 -0.64 9.65 3.73
CA GLU A 4 0.53 8.79 3.81
C GLU A 4 0.43 7.92 5.06
N THR A 5 0.74 6.63 4.91
CA THR A 5 0.74 5.67 6.01
C THR A 5 2.11 5.00 6.03
N VAL A 6 2.75 4.99 7.19
CA VAL A 6 4.00 4.26 7.40
C VAL A 6 3.67 2.77 7.53
N LEU A 7 4.43 1.94 6.81
CA LEU A 7 4.26 0.49 6.75
C LEU A 7 5.48 -0.19 7.38
N ASP A 8 5.23 -1.23 8.17
CA ASP A 8 6.28 -1.90 8.98
C ASP A 8 7.09 -2.94 8.18
N LEU A 9 6.59 -3.38 7.02
CA LEU A 9 7.25 -4.39 6.18
C LEU A 9 7.94 -3.72 4.97
N PRO A 10 8.89 -4.40 4.32
CA PRO A 10 9.45 -3.90 3.06
C PRO A 10 8.37 -3.75 1.99
N ALA A 11 8.56 -2.81 1.06
CA ALA A 11 7.62 -2.54 -0.03
C ALA A 11 7.25 -3.80 -0.85
N THR A 12 8.19 -4.74 -0.99
CA THR A 12 7.99 -6.02 -1.69
C THR A 12 7.05 -7.00 -0.97
N ALA A 13 6.74 -6.75 0.31
CA ALA A 13 5.79 -7.55 1.08
C ALA A 13 4.33 -7.17 0.81
N TYR A 14 4.09 -6.12 0.01
CA TYR A 14 2.75 -5.62 -0.27
C TYR A 14 2.34 -5.86 -1.71
N PHE A 15 1.06 -6.17 -1.89
CA PHE A 15 0.41 -6.31 -3.18
C PHE A 15 -0.71 -5.29 -3.30
N ILE A 16 -0.81 -4.65 -4.47
CA ILE A 16 -1.84 -3.67 -4.77
C ILE A 16 -2.82 -4.30 -5.75
N GLU A 17 -4.08 -4.35 -5.35
CA GLU A 17 -5.19 -4.85 -6.17
C GLU A 17 -6.15 -3.70 -6.50
N HIS A 18 -6.64 -3.68 -7.73
CA HIS A 18 -7.69 -2.77 -8.17
C HIS A 18 -8.99 -3.55 -8.40
N GLN A 19 -10.04 -3.18 -7.67
CA GLN A 19 -11.38 -3.77 -7.78
C GLN A 19 -12.41 -2.69 -8.12
N GLY A 20 -12.74 -2.54 -9.40
CA GLY A 20 -13.72 -1.55 -9.86
C GLY A 20 -13.23 -0.13 -9.63
N ASP A 21 -13.81 0.54 -8.64
CA ASP A 21 -13.45 1.91 -8.24
C ASP A 21 -12.56 1.97 -6.98
N TRP A 22 -12.20 0.81 -6.42
CA TRP A 22 -11.52 0.69 -5.14
C TRP A 22 -10.15 0.04 -5.28
N TRP A 23 -9.25 0.46 -4.40
CA TRP A 23 -7.90 -0.06 -4.30
C TRP A 23 -7.70 -0.74 -2.96
N ILE A 24 -7.05 -1.90 -3.00
CA ILE A 24 -6.76 -2.71 -1.82
C ILE A 24 -5.25 -2.96 -1.77
N VAL A 25 -4.63 -2.64 -0.65
CA VAL A 25 -3.23 -3.01 -0.38
C VAL A 25 -3.24 -4.14 0.64
N ARG A 26 -2.59 -5.26 0.28
CA ARG A 26 -2.51 -6.45 1.14
C ARG A 26 -1.08 -6.87 1.40
N ILE A 27 -0.86 -7.50 2.55
CA ILE A 27 0.40 -8.20 2.85
C ILE A 27 0.39 -9.53 2.09
N VAL A 28 1.40 -9.77 1.25
CA VAL A 28 1.50 -10.98 0.41
C VAL A 28 1.49 -12.26 1.25
N ALA A 29 2.22 -12.27 2.37
CA ALA A 29 2.41 -13.47 3.19
C ALA A 29 1.14 -13.90 3.95
N THR A 30 0.29 -12.94 4.34
CA THR A 30 -0.90 -13.20 5.19
C THR A 30 -2.22 -12.94 4.47
N ASN A 31 -2.18 -12.31 3.28
CA ASN A 31 -3.34 -11.80 2.56
C ASN A 31 -4.17 -10.78 3.36
N GLU A 32 -3.61 -10.21 4.43
CA GLU A 32 -4.24 -9.20 5.27
C GLU A 32 -4.28 -7.85 4.55
N ALA A 33 -5.45 -7.20 4.51
CA ALA A 33 -5.61 -5.88 3.92
C ALA A 33 -5.22 -4.78 4.91
N VAL A 34 -4.21 -3.99 4.54
CA VAL A 34 -3.73 -2.84 5.34
C VAL A 34 -4.32 -1.51 4.85
N TYR A 35 -4.88 -1.49 3.65
CA TYR A 35 -5.61 -0.35 3.10
C TYR A 35 -6.74 -0.84 2.19
N GLN A 36 -7.89 -0.18 2.27
CA GLN A 36 -9.00 -0.31 1.34
C GLN A 36 -9.67 1.05 1.16
N GLY A 37 -9.66 1.58 -0.06
CA GLY A 37 -10.20 2.92 -0.27
C GLY A 37 -10.08 3.43 -1.71
N PRO A 38 -10.48 4.69 -1.92
CA PRO A 38 -10.42 5.35 -3.23
C PRO A 38 -9.00 5.76 -3.64
N GLY A 39 -8.84 6.04 -4.93
CA GLY A 39 -7.67 6.70 -5.53
C GLY A 39 -6.63 5.74 -6.09
N PRO A 40 -5.72 6.16 -6.98
CA PRO A 40 -4.53 5.37 -7.24
C PRO A 40 -3.67 5.32 -5.97
N VAL A 41 -3.19 4.12 -5.62
CA VAL A 41 -2.33 3.87 -4.45
C VAL A 41 -0.97 3.38 -4.91
N ALA A 42 0.08 3.79 -4.21
CA ALA A 42 1.45 3.32 -4.43
C ALA A 42 2.11 2.96 -3.09
N VAL A 43 2.88 1.88 -3.09
CA VAL A 43 3.78 1.51 -2.00
C VAL A 43 5.20 1.74 -2.49
N PHE A 44 5.95 2.57 -1.78
CA PHE A 44 7.33 2.90 -2.12
C PHE A 44 8.19 3.02 -0.86
N VAL A 45 9.48 2.79 -1.01
CA VAL A 45 10.45 3.08 0.05
C VAL A 45 10.71 4.58 0.02
N SER A 46 10.48 5.27 1.14
CA SER A 46 10.80 6.69 1.24
C SER A 46 12.29 6.88 0.95
N PRO A 47 12.67 7.73 -0.02
CA PRO A 47 14.07 8.06 -0.23
C PRO A 47 14.54 8.82 1.01
N ALA A 48 15.37 8.18 1.85
CA ALA A 48 15.95 8.85 3.00
C ALA A 48 16.68 10.14 2.57
N PRO A 49 16.63 11.21 3.38
CA PRO A 49 17.54 12.33 3.19
C PRO A 49 18.94 11.82 3.52
N PHE A 50 19.81 11.91 2.53
CA PHE A 50 21.26 11.67 2.58
C PHE A 50 21.94 12.31 3.80
#